data_AF-A0AAX1UKH0-F1
#
_entry.id   AF-A0AAX1UKH0-F1
#
_cell.length_a   1.000
_cell.length_b   1.000
_cell.length_c   1.000
_cell.angle_alpha   90.00
_cell.angle_beta   90.00
_cell.angle_gamma   90.00
#
_symmetry.space_group_name_H-M   'P 1'
#
loop_
_entity.id
_entity.type
_entity.pdbx_description
1 polymer ?
#
loop_
_entity_poly.entity_id
_entity_poly.type
_entity_poly.pdbx_seq_one_letter_code
_entity_poly.pdbx_strand_id
1 'polypeptide(L)'
;MTTDPNRLLAALHEAVAEVNLSLPPERQIATDPDAVLYGEGSPLDSLGLVNFVMAAEQHVGDATGLDIVLASEAAMSRKRSPYRSLRSLADYAAECAAGAQQA
;
A
#
# COMPACT_ATOMS: atom_id res chain seq x y z
N MET A 1 -11.15 15.99 9.66
CA MET A 1 -10.31 15.73 8.47
C MET A 1 -10.70 14.34 8.00
N THR A 2 -11.36 14.24 6.86
CA THR A 2 -11.92 12.98 6.36
C THR A 2 -10.86 12.24 5.57
N THR A 3 -10.63 10.98 5.92
CA THR A 3 -9.73 10.07 5.20
C THR A 3 -10.30 9.83 3.79
N ASP A 4 -9.93 10.66 2.81
CA ASP A 4 -10.44 10.57 1.45
C ASP A 4 -9.83 9.37 0.70
N PRO A 5 -10.64 8.42 0.17
CA PRO A 5 -10.14 7.25 -0.54
C PRO A 5 -9.27 7.60 -1.75
N ASN A 6 -9.60 8.69 -2.46
CA ASN A 6 -8.81 9.17 -3.59
C ASN A 6 -7.41 9.64 -3.18
N ARG A 7 -7.25 10.21 -1.97
CA ARG A 7 -5.93 10.62 -1.47
C ARG A 7 -5.07 9.42 -1.15
N LEU A 8 -5.64 8.40 -0.52
CA LEU A 8 -4.95 7.16 -0.22
C LEU A 8 -4.50 6.45 -1.50
N LEU A 9 -5.39 6.36 -2.49
CA LEU A 9 -5.04 5.76 -3.78
C LEU A 9 -3.92 6.53 -4.48
N ALA A 10 -3.97 7.86 -4.44
CA ALA A 10 -2.89 8.70 -4.99
C ALA A 10 -1.56 8.45 -4.28
N ALA A 11 -1.55 8.40 -2.94
CA ALA A 11 -0.36 8.08 -2.16
C ALA A 11 0.22 6.69 -2.50
N LEU A 12 -0.63 5.69 -2.71
CA LEU A 12 -0.19 4.38 -3.16
C LEU A 12 0.39 4.40 -4.58
N HIS A 13 -0.18 5.20 -5.49
CA HIS A 13 0.39 5.36 -6.83
C HIS A 13 1.75 6.05 -6.81
N GLU A 14 1.95 7.04 -5.95
CA GLU A 14 3.27 7.67 -5.75
C GLU A 14 4.28 6.64 -5.21
N ALA A 15 3.89 5.83 -4.22
CA ALA A 15 4.72 4.74 -3.73
C ALA A 15 5.06 3.71 -4.82
N VAL A 16 4.11 3.37 -5.70
CA VAL A 16 4.36 2.50 -6.86
C VAL A 16 5.36 3.13 -7.80
N ALA A 17 5.20 4.41 -8.13
CA ALA A 17 6.09 5.12 -9.03
C ALA A 17 7.52 5.12 -8.47
N GLU A 18 7.68 5.43 -7.18
CA GLU A 18 8.97 5.42 -6.49
C GLU A 18 9.64 4.06 -6.52
N VAL A 19 8.91 2.99 -6.20
CA VAL A 19 9.45 1.62 -6.27
C VAL A 19 9.78 1.22 -7.71
N ASN A 20 8.95 1.61 -8.69
CA ASN A 20 9.19 1.35 -10.10
C ASN A 20 10.44 2.04 -10.66
N LEU A 21 10.88 3.15 -10.07
CA LEU A 21 12.16 3.79 -10.43
C LEU A 21 13.36 2.91 -10.05
N SER A 22 13.21 2.08 -9.01
CA SER A 22 14.24 1.16 -8.56
C SER A 22 14.13 -0.23 -9.18
N LEU A 23 13.01 -0.54 -9.86
CA LEU A 23 12.76 -1.82 -10.50
C LEU A 23 13.09 -1.77 -12.01
N PRO A 24 13.59 -2.87 -12.59
CA PRO A 24 13.72 -2.99 -14.04
C PRO A 24 12.33 -2.95 -14.70
N PRO A 25 12.23 -2.51 -15.97
CA PRO A 25 10.96 -2.36 -16.68
C PRO A 25 10.13 -3.65 -16.74
N GLU A 26 10.79 -4.81 -16.71
CA GLU A 26 10.16 -6.15 -16.72
C GLU A 26 9.48 -6.51 -15.41
N ARG A 27 9.82 -5.82 -14.31
CA ARG A 27 9.29 -6.03 -12.96
C ARG A 27 8.52 -4.83 -12.42
N GLN A 28 8.21 -3.85 -13.27
CA GLN A 28 7.43 -2.70 -12.84
C GLN A 28 6.01 -3.13 -12.45
N ILE A 29 5.56 -2.60 -11.33
CA ILE A 29 4.20 -2.74 -10.83
C ILE A 29 3.28 -1.92 -11.74
N ALA A 30 2.16 -2.50 -12.16
CA ALA A 30 1.13 -1.75 -12.85
C ALA A 30 0.50 -0.69 -11.93
N THR A 31 0.21 0.49 -12.47
CA THR A 31 -0.51 1.57 -11.75
C THR A 31 -2.02 1.34 -11.71
N ASP A 32 -2.48 0.14 -12.06
CA ASP A 32 -3.90 -0.22 -12.05
C ASP A 32 -4.34 -0.55 -10.61
N PRO A 33 -5.49 -0.06 -10.12
CA PRO A 33 -5.99 -0.39 -8.78
C PRO A 33 -6.12 -1.91 -8.52
N ASP A 34 -6.33 -2.70 -9.56
CA ASP A 34 -6.43 -4.16 -9.50
C ASP A 34 -5.08 -4.87 -9.75
N ALA A 35 -3.99 -4.12 -9.88
CA ALA A 35 -2.63 -4.67 -10.00
C ALA A 35 -2.28 -5.56 -8.81
N VAL A 36 -1.71 -6.73 -9.10
CA VAL A 36 -1.33 -7.71 -8.10
C VAL A 36 0.01 -7.33 -7.48
N LEU A 37 0.02 -7.11 -6.16
CA LEU A 37 1.23 -6.71 -5.42
C LEU A 37 1.88 -7.89 -4.69
N TYR A 38 1.13 -8.95 -4.38
CA TYR A 38 1.63 -10.10 -3.64
C TYR A 38 0.99 -11.41 -4.09
N GLY A 39 1.79 -12.47 -4.13
CA GLY A 39 1.37 -13.83 -4.48
C GLY A 39 1.64 -14.21 -5.93
N GLU A 40 0.94 -15.23 -6.40
CA GLU A 40 1.09 -15.77 -7.76
C GLU A 40 0.71 -14.71 -8.81
N GLY A 41 1.69 -14.28 -9.60
CA GLY A 41 1.53 -13.23 -10.63
C GLY A 41 1.98 -11.83 -10.23
N SER A 42 2.49 -11.62 -9.00
CA SER A 42 3.13 -10.36 -8.63
C SER A 42 4.55 -10.26 -9.19
N PRO A 43 4.98 -9.10 -9.73
CA PRO A 43 6.38 -8.85 -10.06
C PRO A 43 7.25 -8.57 -8.83
N LEU A 44 6.64 -8.40 -7.64
CA LEU A 44 7.32 -8.11 -6.40
C LEU A 44 7.75 -9.36 -5.65
N ASP A 45 9.04 -9.44 -5.35
CA ASP A 45 9.60 -10.36 -4.38
C ASP A 45 9.31 -9.88 -2.94
N SER A 46 9.62 -10.71 -1.93
CA SER A 46 9.38 -10.37 -0.52
C SER A 46 10.01 -9.03 -0.10
N LEU A 47 11.22 -8.73 -0.60
CA LEU A 47 11.90 -7.44 -0.33
C LEU A 47 11.23 -6.27 -1.07
N GLY A 48 10.79 -6.50 -2.30
CA GLY A 48 10.08 -5.48 -3.09
C GLY A 48 8.75 -5.09 -2.43
N LEU A 49 8.04 -6.09 -1.88
CA LEU A 49 6.83 -5.84 -1.11
C LEU A 49 7.12 -5.02 0.15
N VAL A 50 8.14 -5.37 0.93
CA VAL A 50 8.50 -4.62 2.15
C VAL A 50 8.85 -3.17 1.81
N ASN A 51 9.63 -2.95 0.75
CA ASN A 51 9.99 -1.61 0.31
C ASN A 51 8.76 -0.80 -0.14
N PHE A 52 7.86 -1.44 -0.90
CA PHE A 52 6.61 -0.83 -1.32
C PHE A 52 5.70 -0.48 -0.13
N VAL A 53 5.58 -1.37 0.85
CA VAL A 53 4.77 -1.13 2.05
C VAL A 53 5.34 0.05 2.85
N MET A 54 6.66 0.13 3.05
CA MET A 54 7.29 1.29 3.70
C MET A 54 7.01 2.60 2.96
N ALA A 55 7.18 2.61 1.63
CA ALA A 55 6.89 3.80 0.83
C ALA A 55 5.40 4.18 0.95
N ALA A 56 4.49 3.21 0.86
CA ALA A 56 3.06 3.41 1.02
C ALA A 56 2.70 3.99 2.40
N GLU A 57 3.29 3.48 3.48
CA GLU A 57 3.09 4.01 4.84
C GLU A 57 3.54 5.47 4.93
N GLN A 58 4.70 5.80 4.38
CA GLN A 58 5.23 7.16 4.37
C GLN A 58 4.31 8.12 3.59
N HIS A 59 3.97 7.77 2.34
CA HIS A 59 3.12 8.60 1.49
C HIS A 59 1.70 8.76 2.06
N VAL A 60 1.12 7.69 2.60
CA VAL A 60 -0.19 7.76 3.24
C VAL A 60 -0.13 8.59 4.52
N GLY A 61 0.93 8.42 5.32
CA GLY A 61 1.15 9.20 6.53
C GLY A 61 1.30 10.69 6.23
N ASP A 62 2.06 11.05 5.20
CA ASP A 62 2.18 12.43 4.74
C ASP A 62 0.86 12.99 4.21
N ALA A 63 0.07 12.18 3.49
CA ALA A 63 -1.20 12.61 2.90
C ALA A 63 -2.33 12.78 3.93
N THR A 64 -2.30 12.01 5.01
CA THR A 64 -3.34 11.97 6.06
C THR A 64 -2.92 12.70 7.34
N GLY A 65 -1.62 12.89 7.57
CA GLY A 65 -1.04 13.37 8.81
C GLY A 65 -1.09 12.34 9.95
N LEU A 66 -1.32 11.06 9.64
CA LEU A 66 -1.46 9.98 10.63
C LEU A 66 -0.33 8.96 10.48
N ASP A 67 0.25 8.54 11.60
CA ASP A 67 1.22 7.44 11.61
C ASP A 67 0.44 6.12 11.56
N ILE A 68 0.43 5.48 10.38
CA ILE A 68 -0.24 4.19 10.16
C ILE A 68 0.78 3.09 9.90
N VAL A 69 0.49 1.88 10.38
CA VAL A 69 1.32 0.71 10.15
C VAL A 69 0.53 -0.29 9.29
N LEU A 70 0.86 -0.32 8.01
CA LEU A 70 0.35 -1.29 7.05
C LEU A 70 1.01 -2.67 7.28
N ALA A 71 2.29 -2.71 7.63
CA ALA A 71 3.07 -3.93 7.90
C ALA A 71 2.76 -4.60 9.25
N SER A 72 1.49 -4.63 9.68
CA SER A 72 1.10 -5.19 10.97
C SER A 72 0.92 -6.72 10.92
N GLU A 73 1.14 -7.41 12.04
CA GLU A 73 0.79 -8.83 12.21
C GLU A 73 -0.69 -9.09 11.89
N ALA A 74 -1.56 -8.12 12.17
CA ALA A 74 -2.98 -8.16 11.82
C ALA A 74 -3.21 -8.20 10.29
N ALA A 75 -2.39 -7.51 9.51
CA ALA A 75 -2.43 -7.54 8.04
C ALA A 75 -1.98 -8.90 7.49
N MET A 76 -0.96 -9.49 8.11
CA MET A 76 -0.36 -10.77 7.70
C MET A 76 -1.22 -11.98 8.10
N SER A 77 -1.92 -11.91 9.23
CA SER A 77 -2.79 -12.99 9.73
C SER A 77 -4.22 -12.91 9.18
N ARG A 78 -4.57 -11.84 8.45
CA ARG A 78 -5.93 -11.65 7.90
C ARG A 78 -6.22 -12.71 6.83
N LYS A 79 -7.41 -13.32 6.90
CA LYS A 79 -7.91 -14.28 5.88
C LYS A 79 -7.90 -13.73 4.44
N ARG A 80 -7.95 -12.41 4.28
CA ARG A 80 -7.86 -11.71 3.00
C ARG A 80 -6.64 -10.79 3.06
N SER A 81 -5.53 -11.19 2.45
CA SER A 81 -4.29 -10.41 2.48
C SER A 81 -4.51 -9.04 1.82
N PRO A 82 -4.31 -7.92 2.54
CA PRO A 82 -4.49 -6.57 1.99
C PRO A 82 -3.47 -6.26 0.88
N TYR A 83 -2.35 -6.99 0.86
CA TYR A 83 -1.31 -6.91 -0.16
C TYR A 83 -1.67 -7.56 -1.50
N ARG A 84 -2.89 -8.08 -1.67
CA ARG A 84 -3.30 -8.71 -2.93
C ARG A 84 -3.32 -7.71 -4.09
N SER A 85 -3.86 -6.52 -3.87
CA SER A 85 -3.94 -5.46 -4.89
C SER A 85 -3.89 -4.07 -4.31
N LEU A 86 -3.56 -3.07 -5.13
CA LEU A 86 -3.52 -1.66 -4.73
C LEU A 86 -4.84 -1.19 -4.09
N ARG A 87 -5.98 -1.55 -4.68
CA ARG A 87 -7.30 -1.27 -4.12
C ARG A 87 -7.47 -1.88 -2.73
N SER A 88 -7.09 -3.14 -2.56
CA SER A 88 -7.24 -3.83 -1.26
C SER A 88 -6.34 -3.20 -0.19
N LEU A 89 -5.16 -2.72 -0.58
CA LEU A 89 -4.26 -2.01 0.32
C LEU A 89 -4.79 -0.60 0.65
N ALA A 90 -5.41 0.09 -0.30
CA ALA A 90 -6.03 1.41 -0.08
C ALA A 90 -7.18 1.31 0.93
N ASP A 91 -8.06 0.32 0.77
CA ASP A 91 -9.13 0.02 1.72
C ASP A 91 -8.55 -0.26 3.12
N TYR A 92 -7.49 -1.07 3.18
CA TYR A 92 -6.84 -1.38 4.46
C TYR A 92 -6.19 -0.16 5.12
N ALA A 93 -5.52 0.69 4.34
CA ALA A 93 -4.95 1.94 4.81
C ALA A 93 -6.04 2.88 5.35
N ALA A 94 -7.21 2.93 4.70
CA ALA A 94 -8.35 3.70 5.16
C ALA A 94 -8.87 3.18 6.52
N GLU A 95 -9.01 1.86 6.67
CA GLU A 95 -9.38 1.24 7.95
C GLU A 95 -8.38 1.59 9.06
N CYS A 96 -7.08 1.51 8.75
CA CYS A 96 -6.00 1.80 9.71
C CYS A 96 -5.99 3.27 10.13
N ALA A 97 -6.07 4.18 9.17
CA ALA A 97 -6.16 5.62 9.42
C ALA A 97 -7.42 5.99 10.22
N ALA A 98 -8.56 5.38 9.92
CA ALA A 98 -9.78 5.59 10.69
C ALA A 98 -9.67 5.12 12.15
N GLY A 99 -8.92 4.04 12.40
CA GLY A 99 -8.61 3.56 13.75
C GLY A 99 -7.61 4.46 14.49
N ALA A 100 -6.55 4.91 13.81
CA ALA A 100 -5.53 5.80 14.38
C ALA A 100 -6.07 7.17 14.78
N GLN A 101 -7.06 7.70 14.04
CA GLN A 101 -7.68 9.00 14.34
C GLN A 101 -8.59 8.97 15.59
N GLN A 102 -8.84 7.80 16.17
CA GLN A 102 -9.70 7.60 17.34
C GLN A 102 -8.92 7.27 18.63
N ALA A 103 -7.58 7.19 18.56
CA ALA A 103 -6.69 6.95 19.68
C ALA A 103 -6.09 8.25 20.22
#